data_AF-A0AAV7VE81-F1
#
_entry.id   AF-A0AAV7VE81-F1
#
_cell.length_a   1.000
_cell.length_b   1.000
_cell.length_c   1.000
_cell.angle_alpha   90.00
_cell.angle_beta   90.00
_cell.angle_gamma   90.00
#
_symmetry.space_group_name_H-M   'P 1'
#
loop_
_entity.id
_entity.type
_entity.pdbx_description
1 polymer ?
#
loop_
_entity_poly.entity_id
_entity_poly.type
_entity_poly.pdbx_seq_one_letter_code
_entity_poly.pdbx_strand_id
1 'polypeptide(L)'
;MKAPARVLAGPHASQTGSFLILMLLVLQGPSSCSPVSMWEKGQPSTSPAFSQIKRGVYCAGCVVTVSIVQQLAQVHNSTFQAAMERLCSYLPEELHLKDICRAVVELFGADIIKLLNMEMNADVVCNAVNVCKQEPGLPVCHMYKTSQEALEMSLKKARQTIKKPNNMAARESFLDVCSLPYMSKICQAIEYSMDFKVPLQDFDKDNFSTFPSFRGYDWRGKDCNENDGSVYPGRRPEDWDALQDSNCNGIMGIDPEDGIPYEKKFCEGTDSRGLILLGDSAGAHFHIPPEWITVEQLSLKTFSNLPLAITNELNWPQFSAHTGFQDSTIGGWTDSIYLRLRARNRCNHRDYQNISKNGGSSGNLLNFIKSMARKQSFDKPALVFYQMIGNDVCRWNPDTITHMTTPGEMHSNVMQALEYLNTHLPNGSHVILIGLADGRFLWNHLHNRYYPLGKYVELFSKTQEQDES
;
A
#
# COMPACT_ATOMS: atom_id res chain seq x y z
N MET A 1 -19.38 4.28 64.12
CA MET A 1 -19.16 5.17 62.96
C MET A 1 -18.05 4.61 62.09
N LYS A 2 -18.42 3.97 60.97
CA LYS A 2 -17.71 3.86 59.68
C LYS A 2 -18.42 2.75 58.90
N ALA A 3 -19.28 3.16 57.98
CA ALA A 3 -20.01 2.27 57.07
C ALA A 3 -19.09 1.86 55.88
N PRO A 4 -19.30 0.69 55.27
CA PRO A 4 -18.50 0.20 54.16
C PRO A 4 -19.01 0.76 52.83
N ALA A 5 -18.10 1.18 51.94
CA ALA A 5 -18.45 1.57 50.58
C ALA A 5 -18.39 0.36 49.64
N ARG A 6 -19.51 0.12 48.97
CA ARG A 6 -19.80 -0.94 48.00
C ARG A 6 -18.87 -0.89 46.78
N VAL A 7 -18.40 -2.07 46.38
CA VAL A 7 -18.00 -2.40 45.02
C VAL A 7 -19.22 -2.32 44.12
N LEU A 8 -19.17 -1.49 43.08
CA LEU A 8 -20.10 -1.52 41.96
C LEU A 8 -19.33 -1.93 40.71
N ALA A 9 -19.51 -3.19 40.33
CA ALA A 9 -19.22 -3.67 38.99
C ALA A 9 -20.22 -3.03 38.01
N GLY A 10 -19.71 -2.45 36.92
CA GLY A 10 -20.46 -1.91 35.79
C GLY A 10 -19.86 -2.44 34.47
N PRO A 11 -20.64 -2.55 33.39
CA PRO A 11 -20.50 -3.60 32.39
C PRO A 11 -19.35 -3.37 31.41
N HIS A 12 -18.60 -4.43 31.14
CA HIS A 12 -17.71 -4.57 29.99
C HIS A 12 -18.53 -4.45 28.70
N ALA A 13 -18.53 -3.27 28.08
CA ALA A 13 -18.96 -3.08 26.70
C ALA A 13 -17.76 -3.34 25.78
N SER A 14 -17.69 -4.58 25.28
CA SER A 14 -16.91 -4.99 24.11
C SER A 14 -17.08 -3.98 22.97
N GLN A 15 -16.00 -3.38 22.50
CA GLN A 15 -15.99 -2.49 21.34
C GLN A 15 -14.86 -2.92 20.40
N THR A 16 -15.27 -3.39 19.23
CA THR A 16 -14.55 -4.34 18.37
C THR A 16 -14.47 -3.76 16.94
N GLY A 17 -13.29 -3.82 16.30
CA GLY A 17 -12.92 -3.04 15.08
C GLY A 17 -12.41 -3.88 13.90
N SER A 18 -12.25 -3.38 12.68
CA SER A 18 -12.34 -4.18 11.41
C SER A 18 -11.06 -4.48 10.56
N PHE A 19 -10.84 -5.77 10.21
CA PHE A 19 -9.49 -6.40 10.01
C PHE A 19 -8.95 -6.41 8.62
N LEU A 20 -9.83 -6.51 7.65
CA LEU A 20 -9.39 -6.65 6.27
C LEU A 20 -9.48 -5.37 5.48
N ILE A 21 -10.00 -4.32 6.10
CA ILE A 21 -10.16 -3.02 5.45
C ILE A 21 -8.88 -2.18 5.63
N LEU A 22 -8.02 -2.47 6.61
CA LEU A 22 -6.71 -1.79 6.72
C LEU A 22 -5.72 -2.22 5.62
N MET A 23 -5.73 -3.50 5.22
CA MET A 23 -5.02 -3.95 4.02
C MET A 23 -5.51 -3.24 2.74
N LEU A 24 -6.72 -2.70 2.78
CA LEU A 24 -7.44 -2.20 1.62
C LEU A 24 -7.59 -0.66 1.59
N LEU A 25 -7.36 0.04 2.70
CA LEU A 25 -7.19 1.50 2.74
C LEU A 25 -6.00 1.95 1.89
N VAL A 26 -4.97 1.11 1.81
CA VAL A 26 -3.84 1.31 0.91
C VAL A 26 -4.24 1.32 -0.59
N LEU A 27 -5.22 0.49 -0.96
CA LEU A 27 -5.75 0.44 -2.34
C LEU A 27 -6.77 1.55 -2.59
N GLN A 28 -7.28 2.19 -1.54
CA GLN A 28 -8.05 3.41 -1.63
C GLN A 28 -7.07 4.58 -1.74
N GLY A 29 -6.59 4.88 -2.95
CA GLY A 29 -5.98 6.18 -3.18
C GLY A 29 -6.96 7.29 -2.78
N PRO A 30 -6.61 8.20 -1.86
CA PRO A 30 -7.36 9.42 -1.72
C PRO A 30 -6.92 10.39 -2.83
N SER A 31 -7.93 11.02 -3.42
CA SER A 31 -7.80 12.27 -4.12
C SER A 31 -9.03 13.10 -3.80
N SER A 32 -8.94 13.86 -2.72
CA SER A 32 -9.60 15.16 -2.60
C SER A 32 -9.06 15.94 -1.40
N CYS A 33 -8.17 16.91 -1.65
CA CYS A 33 -8.49 18.33 -1.48
C CYS A 33 -7.30 19.24 -1.84
N SER A 34 -7.56 20.17 -2.77
CA SER A 34 -6.68 21.26 -3.22
C SER A 34 -6.49 22.36 -2.16
N PRO A 35 -5.62 23.35 -2.45
CA PRO A 35 -6.00 24.75 -2.27
C PRO A 35 -5.88 25.63 -3.54
N VAL A 36 -7.04 26.16 -3.98
CA VAL A 36 -7.43 27.51 -4.50
C VAL A 36 -6.56 28.18 -5.59
N SER A 37 -7.06 28.66 -6.75
CA SER A 37 -8.20 29.55 -7.11
C SER A 37 -8.72 29.22 -8.54
N MET A 38 -9.96 29.41 -9.03
CA MET A 38 -10.98 30.44 -8.85
C MET A 38 -12.28 29.98 -9.58
N TRP A 39 -13.45 30.10 -8.93
CA TRP A 39 -14.88 30.04 -9.37
C TRP A 39 -15.32 29.10 -10.53
N GLU A 40 -16.32 28.22 -10.40
CA GLU A 40 -17.72 28.52 -10.05
C GLU A 40 -18.43 27.42 -9.19
N LYS A 41 -19.22 27.89 -8.21
CA LYS A 41 -20.43 27.32 -7.60
C LYS A 41 -20.46 25.83 -7.16
N GLY A 42 -20.02 25.63 -5.92
CA GLY A 42 -20.70 24.84 -4.87
C GLY A 42 -21.41 23.53 -5.21
N GLN A 43 -20.70 22.40 -5.06
CA GLN A 43 -21.24 21.13 -4.54
C GLN A 43 -20.15 20.38 -3.74
N PRO A 44 -20.48 19.72 -2.61
CA PRO A 44 -19.56 18.81 -1.94
C PRO A 44 -19.35 17.57 -2.81
N SER A 45 -18.09 17.18 -3.03
CA SER A 45 -17.71 16.09 -3.91
C SER A 45 -18.04 14.71 -3.32
N THR A 46 -19.29 14.27 -3.42
CA THR A 46 -19.67 12.85 -3.31
C THR A 46 -19.78 12.27 -4.72
N SER A 47 -18.66 11.85 -5.32
CA SER A 47 -18.69 11.19 -6.64
C SER A 47 -19.14 9.72 -6.50
N PRO A 48 -20.15 9.26 -7.26
CA PRO A 48 -20.63 7.87 -7.27
C PRO A 48 -19.52 6.83 -7.52
N ALA A 49 -18.51 7.17 -8.32
CA ALA A 49 -17.40 6.28 -8.68
C ALA A 49 -16.54 5.85 -7.48
N PHE A 50 -16.33 6.74 -6.51
CA PHE A 50 -15.53 6.44 -5.32
C PHE A 50 -16.23 5.42 -4.39
N SER A 51 -17.56 5.52 -4.28
CA SER A 51 -18.37 4.57 -3.52
C SER A 51 -18.34 3.15 -4.12
N GLN A 52 -18.23 3.04 -5.45
CA GLN A 52 -18.19 1.78 -6.18
C GLN A 52 -16.85 1.05 -5.97
N ILE A 53 -15.73 1.76 -6.02
CA ILE A 53 -14.38 1.20 -5.78
C ILE A 53 -14.30 0.63 -4.35
N LYS A 54 -14.76 1.37 -3.34
CA LYS A 54 -14.78 0.89 -1.95
C LYS A 54 -15.58 -0.41 -1.79
N ARG A 55 -16.74 -0.51 -2.45
CA ARG A 55 -17.59 -1.71 -2.42
C ARG A 55 -16.91 -2.92 -3.08
N GLY A 56 -16.28 -2.74 -4.24
CA GLY A 56 -15.56 -3.82 -4.93
C GLY A 56 -14.40 -4.35 -4.10
N VAL A 57 -13.67 -3.45 -3.45
CA VAL A 57 -12.58 -3.75 -2.53
C VAL A 57 -13.04 -4.60 -1.34
N TYR A 58 -14.14 -4.22 -0.67
CA TYR A 58 -14.70 -5.02 0.44
C TYR A 58 -15.19 -6.40 -0.01
N CYS A 59 -15.79 -6.48 -1.21
CA CYS A 59 -16.20 -7.74 -1.79
C CYS A 59 -15.00 -8.68 -2.02
N ALA A 60 -13.94 -8.19 -2.66
CA ALA A 60 -12.72 -8.97 -2.89
C ALA A 60 -12.07 -9.43 -1.56
N GLY A 61 -11.96 -8.52 -0.58
CA GLY A 61 -11.44 -8.85 0.75
C GLY A 61 -12.25 -9.94 1.45
N CYS A 62 -13.58 -9.88 1.37
CA CYS A 62 -14.46 -10.93 1.90
C CYS A 62 -14.20 -12.27 1.21
N VAL A 63 -14.20 -12.30 -0.13
CA VAL A 63 -14.05 -13.54 -0.90
C VAL A 63 -12.70 -14.20 -0.59
N VAL A 64 -11.61 -13.43 -0.55
CA VAL A 64 -10.27 -13.93 -0.18
C VAL A 64 -10.28 -14.50 1.23
N THR A 65 -10.83 -13.78 2.21
CA THR A 65 -10.83 -14.20 3.62
C THR A 65 -11.63 -15.47 3.84
N VAL A 66 -12.86 -15.52 3.30
CA VAL A 66 -13.72 -16.69 3.44
C VAL A 66 -13.08 -17.90 2.76
N SER A 67 -12.43 -17.70 1.62
CA SER A 67 -11.66 -18.76 0.95
C SER A 67 -10.49 -19.26 1.81
N ILE A 68 -9.72 -18.36 2.44
CA ILE A 68 -8.64 -18.73 3.36
C ILE A 68 -9.19 -19.49 4.57
N VAL A 69 -10.30 -19.06 5.17
CA VAL A 69 -10.93 -19.77 6.30
C VAL A 69 -11.39 -21.16 5.88
N GLN A 70 -11.99 -21.30 4.70
CA GLN A 70 -12.41 -22.59 4.17
C GLN A 70 -11.21 -23.52 3.97
N GLN A 71 -10.14 -23.03 3.35
CA GLN A 71 -8.92 -23.80 3.10
C GLN A 71 -8.18 -24.14 4.40
N LEU A 72 -8.07 -23.21 5.36
CA LEU A 72 -7.47 -23.47 6.68
C LEU A 72 -8.24 -24.53 7.47
N ALA A 73 -9.57 -24.53 7.40
CA ALA A 73 -10.39 -25.56 8.02
C ALA A 73 -10.10 -26.95 7.44
N GLN A 74 -9.91 -27.04 6.12
CA GLN A 74 -9.54 -28.26 5.41
C GLN A 74 -8.12 -28.74 5.77
N VAL A 75 -7.12 -27.86 5.65
CA VAL A 75 -5.69 -28.17 5.94
C VAL A 75 -5.52 -28.74 7.35
N HIS A 76 -6.22 -28.17 8.33
CA HIS A 76 -6.07 -28.55 9.73
C HIS A 76 -7.16 -29.48 10.25
N ASN A 77 -8.03 -29.98 9.37
CA ASN A 77 -9.20 -30.81 9.73
C ASN A 77 -9.94 -30.27 10.96
N SER A 78 -10.30 -28.99 10.90
CA SER A 78 -10.87 -28.24 12.04
C SER A 78 -12.18 -27.57 11.66
N THR A 79 -12.98 -27.18 12.66
CA THR A 79 -14.21 -26.41 12.41
C THR A 79 -13.89 -25.05 11.81
N PHE A 80 -14.84 -24.46 11.07
CA PHE A 80 -14.67 -23.10 10.53
C PHE A 80 -14.46 -22.06 11.64
N GLN A 81 -15.03 -22.27 12.83
CA GLN A 81 -14.76 -21.41 13.99
C GLN A 81 -13.28 -21.48 14.41
N ALA A 82 -12.74 -22.69 14.58
CA ALA A 82 -11.34 -22.88 14.93
C ALA A 82 -10.40 -22.33 13.85
N ALA A 83 -10.77 -22.44 12.57
CA ALA A 83 -10.02 -21.86 11.46
C ALA A 83 -10.01 -20.32 11.49
N MET A 84 -11.14 -19.69 11.81
CA MET A 84 -11.21 -18.23 12.01
C MET A 84 -10.35 -17.77 13.18
N GLU A 85 -10.47 -18.44 14.35
CA GLU A 85 -9.67 -18.12 15.54
C GLU A 85 -8.17 -18.30 15.27
N ARG A 86 -7.79 -19.36 14.54
CA ARG A 86 -6.42 -19.61 14.09
C ARG A 86 -5.93 -18.50 13.18
N LEU A 87 -6.69 -18.11 12.15
CA LEU A 87 -6.32 -17.01 11.28
C LEU A 87 -6.09 -15.72 12.08
N CYS A 88 -6.98 -15.40 13.01
CA CYS A 88 -6.79 -14.25 13.88
C CYS A 88 -5.54 -14.34 14.76
N SER A 89 -5.19 -15.55 15.22
CA SER A 89 -3.99 -15.76 16.05
C SER A 89 -2.67 -15.52 15.32
N TYR A 90 -2.67 -15.56 13.98
CA TYR A 90 -1.49 -15.30 13.14
C TYR A 90 -1.22 -13.82 12.91
N LEU A 91 -2.08 -12.94 13.39
CA LEU A 91 -1.98 -11.53 13.10
C LEU A 91 -1.17 -10.78 14.16
N PRO A 92 -0.43 -9.74 13.75
CA PRO A 92 0.29 -8.89 14.68
C PRO A 92 -0.67 -8.11 15.60
N GLU A 93 -0.16 -7.67 16.75
CA GLU A 93 -0.90 -6.78 17.66
C GLU A 93 -0.79 -5.31 17.20
N GLU A 94 0.27 -4.98 16.46
CA GLU A 94 0.51 -3.68 15.85
C GLU A 94 -0.66 -3.27 14.94
N LEU A 95 -1.01 -1.97 14.96
CA LEU A 95 -2.19 -1.43 14.28
C LEU A 95 -3.51 -2.12 14.70
N HIS A 96 -3.53 -2.78 15.86
CA HIS A 96 -4.67 -3.53 16.41
C HIS A 96 -5.17 -4.69 15.54
N LEU A 97 -4.38 -5.17 14.57
CA LEU A 97 -4.82 -6.13 13.55
C LEU A 97 -5.50 -7.39 14.13
N LYS A 98 -4.98 -7.94 15.23
CA LYS A 98 -5.57 -9.11 15.88
C LYS A 98 -6.91 -8.87 16.56
N ASP A 99 -7.03 -7.82 17.38
CA ASP A 99 -8.30 -7.43 18.01
C ASP A 99 -9.37 -7.21 16.97
N ILE A 100 -8.89 -6.62 15.89
CA ILE A 100 -9.71 -6.26 14.78
C ILE A 100 -10.21 -7.54 14.04
N CYS A 101 -9.41 -8.59 13.94
CA CYS A 101 -9.86 -9.86 13.36
C CYS A 101 -10.95 -10.51 14.20
N ARG A 102 -10.76 -10.53 15.52
CA ARG A 102 -11.73 -11.11 16.46
C ARG A 102 -13.10 -10.44 16.34
N ALA A 103 -13.12 -9.12 16.16
CA ALA A 103 -14.34 -8.37 15.91
C ALA A 103 -15.11 -8.82 14.66
N VAL A 104 -14.40 -9.08 13.55
CA VAL A 104 -15.01 -9.58 12.31
C VAL A 104 -15.66 -10.94 12.57
N VAL A 105 -14.96 -11.81 13.30
CA VAL A 105 -15.48 -13.12 13.70
C VAL A 105 -16.73 -12.97 14.57
N GLU A 106 -16.76 -12.03 15.51
CA GLU A 106 -17.94 -11.75 16.33
C GLU A 106 -19.14 -11.24 15.51
N LEU A 107 -18.89 -10.35 14.54
CA LEU A 107 -19.96 -9.72 13.77
C LEU A 107 -20.52 -10.59 12.63
N PHE A 108 -19.64 -11.32 11.94
CA PHE A 108 -19.99 -12.07 10.73
C PHE A 108 -19.82 -13.58 10.88
N GLY A 109 -19.02 -14.05 11.85
CA GLY A 109 -18.59 -15.44 11.96
C GLY A 109 -19.75 -16.43 12.05
N ALA A 110 -20.78 -16.14 12.85
CA ALA A 110 -21.93 -17.04 12.98
C ALA A 110 -22.66 -17.31 11.64
N ASP A 111 -22.87 -16.27 10.83
CA ASP A 111 -23.52 -16.41 9.52
C ASP A 111 -22.58 -17.08 8.52
N ILE A 112 -21.29 -16.69 8.50
CA ILE A 112 -20.28 -17.29 7.62
C ILE A 112 -20.14 -18.79 7.91
N ILE A 113 -19.97 -19.19 9.18
CA ILE A 113 -19.87 -20.60 9.60
C ILE A 113 -21.12 -21.37 9.16
N LYS A 114 -22.31 -20.79 9.36
CA LYS A 114 -23.57 -21.44 8.96
C LYS A 114 -23.63 -21.72 7.46
N LEU A 115 -23.21 -20.77 6.63
CA LEU A 115 -23.20 -20.94 5.18
C LEU A 115 -22.10 -21.88 4.71
N LEU A 116 -20.90 -21.81 5.30
CA LEU A 116 -19.80 -22.72 4.97
C LEU A 116 -20.14 -24.18 5.34
N ASN A 117 -20.85 -24.42 6.44
CA ASN A 117 -21.38 -25.74 6.80
C ASN A 117 -22.44 -26.27 5.81
N MET A 118 -22.97 -25.41 4.94
CA MET A 118 -23.87 -25.79 3.84
C MET A 118 -23.11 -25.92 2.51
N GLU A 119 -21.78 -26.01 2.56
CA GLU A 119 -20.90 -26.16 1.40
C GLU A 119 -20.99 -24.99 0.40
N MET A 120 -21.35 -23.80 0.88
CA MET A 120 -21.39 -22.60 0.04
C MET A 120 -19.98 -22.04 -0.15
N ASN A 121 -19.63 -21.70 -1.39
CA ASN A 121 -18.36 -21.05 -1.69
C ASN A 121 -18.33 -19.58 -1.23
N ALA A 122 -17.14 -18.99 -1.23
CA ALA A 122 -16.92 -17.63 -0.75
C ALA A 122 -17.73 -16.56 -1.52
N ASP A 123 -17.99 -16.75 -2.81
CA ASP A 123 -18.81 -15.81 -3.60
C ASP A 123 -20.24 -15.71 -3.04
N VAL A 124 -20.86 -16.87 -2.80
CA VAL A 124 -22.22 -16.98 -2.27
C VAL A 124 -22.27 -16.45 -0.84
N VAL A 125 -21.29 -16.82 -0.01
CA VAL A 125 -21.19 -16.37 1.38
C VAL A 125 -21.13 -14.85 1.44
N CYS A 126 -20.21 -14.22 0.72
CA CYS A 126 -19.98 -12.78 0.77
C CYS A 126 -21.14 -11.94 0.21
N ASN A 127 -21.86 -12.47 -0.78
CA ASN A 127 -23.11 -11.87 -1.24
C ASN A 127 -24.24 -12.02 -0.21
N ALA A 128 -24.36 -13.17 0.45
CA ALA A 128 -25.43 -13.43 1.40
C ALA A 128 -25.26 -12.64 2.71
N VAL A 129 -24.04 -12.39 3.16
CA VAL A 129 -23.75 -11.50 4.30
C VAL A 129 -23.75 -10.01 3.94
N ASN A 130 -24.10 -9.66 2.69
CA ASN A 130 -24.27 -8.29 2.18
C ASN A 130 -22.97 -7.45 2.15
N VAL A 131 -21.80 -8.10 2.08
CA VAL A 131 -20.51 -7.43 1.88
C VAL A 131 -20.29 -7.20 0.37
N CYS A 132 -20.52 -8.24 -0.44
CA CYS A 132 -20.65 -8.10 -1.88
C CYS A 132 -22.07 -7.64 -2.22
N LYS A 133 -22.21 -6.45 -2.79
CA LYS A 133 -23.49 -5.91 -3.26
C LYS A 133 -23.54 -5.98 -4.78
N GLN A 134 -24.59 -6.58 -5.32
CA GLN A 134 -24.88 -6.55 -6.74
C GLN A 134 -25.48 -5.19 -7.10
N GLU A 135 -24.90 -4.52 -8.09
CA GLU A 135 -25.50 -3.29 -8.62
C GLU A 135 -26.65 -3.61 -9.58
N PRO A 136 -27.75 -2.84 -9.55
CA PRO A 136 -28.87 -3.06 -10.45
C PRO A 136 -28.43 -3.05 -11.92
N GLY A 137 -28.77 -4.10 -12.67
CA GLY A 137 -28.45 -4.21 -14.09
C GLY A 137 -27.06 -4.79 -14.40
N LEU A 138 -26.21 -5.06 -13.41
CA LEU A 138 -24.94 -5.77 -13.60
C LEU A 138 -25.04 -7.25 -13.20
N PRO A 139 -24.28 -8.14 -13.87
CA PRO A 139 -24.20 -9.54 -13.46
C PRO A 139 -23.58 -9.67 -12.06
N VAL A 140 -23.90 -10.77 -11.38
CA VAL A 140 -23.24 -11.10 -10.11
C VAL A 140 -21.79 -11.47 -10.40
N CYS A 141 -20.85 -10.81 -9.74
CA CYS A 141 -19.45 -11.19 -9.79
C CYS A 141 -19.25 -12.53 -9.07
N HIS A 142 -18.56 -13.48 -9.72
CA HIS A 142 -18.20 -14.76 -9.13
C HIS A 142 -16.75 -15.12 -9.49
N MET A 143 -15.99 -15.57 -8.49
CA MET A 143 -14.61 -16.02 -8.64
C MET A 143 -14.55 -17.50 -9.03
N TYR A 144 -15.47 -18.31 -8.49
CA TYR A 144 -15.52 -19.74 -8.75
C TYR A 144 -16.40 -20.04 -9.96
N LYS A 145 -15.98 -21.01 -10.77
CA LYS A 145 -16.74 -21.44 -11.96
C LYS A 145 -18.02 -22.13 -11.51
N THR A 146 -19.17 -21.57 -11.89
CA THR A 146 -20.50 -22.13 -11.64
C THR A 146 -21.46 -21.70 -12.75
N SER A 147 -22.55 -22.42 -12.96
CA SER A 147 -23.61 -21.96 -13.87
C SER A 147 -24.38 -20.80 -13.22
N GLN A 148 -24.95 -19.92 -14.03
CA GLN A 148 -25.74 -18.79 -13.54
C GLN A 148 -26.94 -19.27 -12.70
N GLU A 149 -27.61 -20.34 -13.14
CA GLU A 149 -28.76 -20.91 -12.45
C GLU A 149 -28.36 -21.51 -11.09
N ALA A 150 -27.23 -22.22 -11.03
CA ALA A 150 -26.71 -22.79 -9.80
C ALA A 150 -26.29 -21.70 -8.79
N LEU A 151 -25.67 -20.62 -9.28
CA LEU A 151 -25.31 -19.45 -8.48
C LEU A 151 -26.55 -18.78 -7.88
N GLU A 152 -27.56 -18.49 -8.70
CA GLU A 152 -28.80 -17.85 -8.28
C GLU A 152 -29.57 -18.70 -7.25
N MET A 153 -29.64 -20.02 -7.47
CA MET A 153 -30.26 -20.95 -6.53
C MET A 153 -29.53 -20.97 -5.19
N SER A 154 -28.20 -21.01 -5.22
CA SER A 154 -27.35 -20.99 -4.03
C SER A 154 -27.51 -19.69 -3.25
N LEU A 155 -27.52 -18.54 -3.95
CA LEU A 155 -27.77 -17.22 -3.35
C LEU A 155 -29.16 -17.13 -2.72
N LYS A 156 -30.19 -17.65 -3.39
CA LYS A 156 -31.55 -17.68 -2.84
C LYS A 156 -31.60 -18.50 -1.55
N LYS A 157 -31.01 -19.71 -1.56
CA LYS A 157 -30.92 -20.58 -0.38
C LYS A 157 -30.14 -19.91 0.76
N ALA A 158 -29.02 -19.27 0.46
CA ALA A 158 -28.19 -18.57 1.44
C ALA A 158 -28.96 -17.43 2.13
N ARG A 159 -29.62 -16.57 1.32
CA ARG A 159 -30.41 -15.44 1.81
C ARG A 159 -31.63 -15.87 2.63
N GLN A 160 -32.25 -17.01 2.32
CA GLN A 160 -33.33 -17.58 3.14
C GLN A 160 -32.81 -18.14 4.46
N THR A 161 -31.57 -18.64 4.47
CA THR A 161 -30.97 -19.27 5.64
C THR A 161 -30.50 -18.25 6.67
N ILE A 162 -29.95 -17.12 6.22
CA ILE A 162 -29.57 -16.01 7.10
C ILE A 162 -30.83 -15.18 7.38
N LYS A 163 -31.27 -15.13 8.64
CA LYS A 163 -32.33 -14.19 9.05
C LYS A 163 -31.81 -12.76 8.89
N LYS A 164 -32.68 -11.78 8.65
CA LYS A 164 -32.27 -10.36 8.67
C LYS A 164 -31.41 -10.12 9.93
N PRO A 165 -30.14 -9.73 9.78
CA PRO A 165 -29.25 -9.63 10.92
C PRO A 165 -29.76 -8.54 11.86
N ASN A 166 -29.93 -8.86 13.14
CA ASN A 166 -30.35 -7.91 14.16
C ASN A 166 -29.41 -6.69 14.25
N ASN A 167 -28.18 -6.83 13.77
CA ASN A 167 -27.11 -5.82 13.83
C ASN A 167 -26.67 -5.31 12.45
N MET A 168 -27.59 -5.17 11.49
CA MET A 168 -27.26 -4.70 10.13
C MET A 168 -26.53 -3.34 10.13
N ALA A 169 -26.99 -2.39 10.94
CA ALA A 169 -26.36 -1.07 11.07
C ALA A 169 -24.92 -1.15 11.61
N ALA A 170 -24.66 -2.05 12.57
CA ALA A 170 -23.31 -2.26 13.08
C ALA A 170 -22.40 -2.89 12.03
N ARG A 171 -22.91 -3.85 11.23
CA ARG A 171 -22.16 -4.44 10.11
C ARG A 171 -21.81 -3.43 9.04
N GLU A 172 -22.75 -2.56 8.66
CA GLU A 172 -22.51 -1.52 7.65
C GLU A 172 -21.55 -0.45 8.16
N SER A 173 -21.67 -0.03 9.42
CA SER A 173 -20.73 0.90 10.06
C SER A 173 -19.32 0.30 10.17
N PHE A 174 -19.22 -0.99 10.48
CA PHE A 174 -17.95 -1.71 10.59
C PHE A 174 -17.21 -1.90 9.26
N LEU A 175 -17.93 -1.80 8.14
CA LEU A 175 -17.31 -1.73 6.81
C LEU A 175 -16.61 -0.38 6.56
N ASP A 176 -16.79 0.62 7.42
CA ASP A 176 -16.01 1.86 7.40
C ASP A 176 -15.09 1.95 8.62
N VAL A 177 -13.89 1.37 8.51
CA VAL A 177 -12.97 1.21 9.65
C VAL A 177 -12.46 2.52 10.19
N CYS A 178 -12.36 3.53 9.34
CA CYS A 178 -11.93 4.86 9.74
C CYS A 178 -12.99 5.60 10.56
N SER A 179 -14.23 5.11 10.57
CA SER A 179 -15.29 5.60 11.48
C SER A 179 -15.09 5.13 12.94
N LEU A 180 -14.22 4.13 13.18
CA LEU A 180 -13.96 3.60 14.52
C LEU A 180 -13.00 4.53 15.30
N PRO A 181 -13.28 4.85 16.58
CA PRO A 181 -12.51 5.86 17.33
C PRO A 181 -11.00 5.63 17.40
N TYR A 182 -10.55 4.39 17.61
CA TYR A 182 -9.12 4.02 17.71
C TYR A 182 -8.44 3.95 16.34
N MET A 183 -9.19 3.61 15.28
CA MET A 183 -8.66 3.54 13.91
C MET A 183 -8.69 4.88 13.20
N SER A 184 -9.56 5.81 13.60
CA SER A 184 -9.65 7.14 12.99
C SER A 184 -8.29 7.85 12.96
N LYS A 185 -7.50 7.76 14.04
CA LYS A 185 -6.15 8.34 14.11
C LYS A 185 -5.15 7.65 13.19
N ILE A 186 -5.19 6.32 13.11
CA ILE A 186 -4.31 5.54 12.22
C ILE A 186 -4.68 5.80 10.76
N CYS A 187 -5.97 5.81 10.43
CA CYS A 187 -6.47 6.17 9.11
C CYS A 187 -6.06 7.60 8.75
N GLN A 188 -6.25 8.58 9.62
CA GLN A 188 -5.84 9.97 9.38
C GLN A 188 -4.33 10.08 9.12
N ALA A 189 -3.50 9.33 9.86
CA ALA A 189 -2.06 9.26 9.63
C ALA A 189 -1.71 8.66 8.26
N ILE A 190 -2.39 7.56 7.88
CA ILE A 190 -2.23 6.94 6.55
C ILE A 190 -2.70 7.92 5.46
N GLU A 191 -3.90 8.48 5.58
CA GLU A 191 -4.48 9.43 4.63
C GLU A 191 -3.59 10.66 4.46
N TYR A 192 -3.08 11.24 5.54
CA TYR A 192 -2.14 12.36 5.50
C TYR A 192 -0.88 12.00 4.68
N SER A 193 -0.24 10.88 5.01
CA SER A 193 0.91 10.37 4.28
C SER A 193 0.58 10.08 2.80
N MET A 194 -0.66 9.64 2.52
CA MET A 194 -1.13 9.34 1.16
C MET A 194 -1.50 10.57 0.33
N ASP A 195 -1.96 11.65 0.96
CA ASP A 195 -2.38 12.86 0.28
C ASP A 195 -1.21 13.80 0.03
N PHE A 196 -0.37 14.03 1.05
CA PHE A 196 0.73 15.00 0.98
C PHE A 196 2.02 14.39 0.45
N LYS A 197 2.18 13.06 0.52
CA LYS A 197 3.37 12.33 0.03
C LYS A 197 4.70 12.76 0.67
N VAL A 198 4.61 13.35 1.86
CA VAL A 198 5.72 13.73 2.73
C VAL A 198 5.70 12.86 3.99
N PRO A 199 6.83 12.72 4.70
CA PRO A 199 6.87 11.90 5.89
C PRO A 199 5.90 12.38 6.97
N LEU A 200 5.28 11.46 7.68
CA LEU A 200 4.42 11.80 8.82
C LEU A 200 5.24 12.28 10.03
N GLN A 201 6.44 11.72 10.22
CA GLN A 201 7.40 12.12 11.25
C GLN A 201 8.54 12.86 10.55
N ASP A 202 8.42 14.19 10.55
CA ASP A 202 9.36 15.13 9.95
C ASP A 202 9.26 16.43 10.78
N PHE A 203 10.18 16.60 11.74
CA PHE A 203 10.08 17.66 12.75
C PHE A 203 10.52 19.03 12.23
N ASP A 204 11.49 19.07 11.32
CA ASP A 204 12.06 20.29 10.75
C ASP A 204 11.52 20.64 9.35
N LYS A 205 10.70 19.76 8.76
CA LYS A 205 9.93 19.94 7.52
C LYS A 205 10.81 20.02 6.27
N ASP A 206 11.87 19.22 6.23
CA ASP A 206 12.73 19.09 5.05
C ASP A 206 12.30 17.96 4.08
N ASN A 207 11.24 17.23 4.44
CA ASN A 207 10.67 16.06 3.78
C ASN A 207 11.52 14.78 3.84
N PHE A 208 12.49 14.69 4.74
CA PHE A 208 13.20 13.47 5.08
C PHE A 208 12.78 13.00 6.48
N SER A 209 13.17 11.77 6.84
CA SER A 209 12.73 11.19 8.10
C SER A 209 13.71 10.14 8.62
N THR A 210 13.73 9.99 9.93
CA THR A 210 14.39 8.94 10.69
C THR A 210 13.52 7.70 10.88
N PHE A 211 12.22 7.78 10.57
CA PHE A 211 11.26 6.68 10.61
C PHE A 211 11.14 5.97 9.24
N PRO A 212 11.01 4.63 9.15
CA PRO A 212 11.02 3.93 7.85
C PRO A 212 9.79 4.20 6.99
N SER A 213 8.60 4.00 7.56
CA SER A 213 7.35 3.98 6.81
C SER A 213 6.64 5.33 6.81
N PHE A 214 5.36 5.39 6.38
CA PHE A 214 4.61 6.65 6.29
C PHE A 214 5.39 7.72 5.53
N ARG A 215 5.92 7.35 4.35
CA ARG A 215 6.73 8.21 3.47
C ARG A 215 8.10 8.63 4.02
N GLY A 216 8.59 7.97 5.07
CA GLY A 216 9.93 8.18 5.64
C GLY A 216 11.09 7.50 4.88
N TYR A 217 12.09 6.97 5.58
CA TYR A 217 13.37 6.58 4.94
C TYR A 217 13.31 5.34 4.03
N ASP A 218 12.23 4.56 4.03
CA ASP A 218 12.04 3.54 2.99
C ASP A 218 11.87 4.21 1.61
N TRP A 219 11.38 5.45 1.59
CA TRP A 219 11.09 6.22 0.39
C TRP A 219 12.22 7.18 0.01
N ARG A 220 12.95 7.71 0.99
CA ARG A 220 14.02 8.71 0.78
C ARG A 220 15.23 8.43 1.67
N GLY A 221 16.35 9.08 1.42
CA GLY A 221 17.49 9.02 2.34
C GLY A 221 17.08 9.24 3.80
N LYS A 222 17.63 8.43 4.71
CA LYS A 222 17.40 8.66 6.14
C LYS A 222 18.00 10.00 6.56
N ASP A 223 17.19 10.83 7.19
CA ASP A 223 17.65 12.06 7.81
C ASP A 223 18.65 11.77 8.95
N CYS A 224 19.71 12.56 9.01
CA CYS A 224 20.72 12.49 10.05
C CYS A 224 20.48 13.50 11.19
N ASN A 225 19.59 14.50 11.02
CA ASN A 225 19.26 15.46 12.07
C ASN A 225 17.87 16.14 11.91
N GLU A 226 16.83 15.53 12.50
CA GLU A 226 15.43 15.99 12.50
C GLU A 226 15.15 17.35 13.16
N ASN A 227 16.17 18.03 13.69
CA ASN A 227 16.01 19.32 14.36
C ASN A 227 16.54 20.48 13.50
N ASP A 228 16.97 20.21 12.27
CA ASP A 228 17.61 21.19 11.41
C ASP A 228 17.29 20.94 9.93
N GLY A 229 16.29 21.65 9.41
CA GLY A 229 15.86 21.52 8.00
C GLY A 229 16.86 22.05 6.97
N SER A 230 18.08 22.37 7.40
CA SER A 230 19.25 22.59 6.56
C SER A 230 20.21 21.40 6.50
N VAL A 231 19.93 20.29 7.20
CA VAL A 231 20.74 19.07 7.23
C VAL A 231 19.95 17.91 6.64
N TYR A 232 20.22 17.53 5.39
CA TYR A 232 19.46 16.47 4.72
C TYR A 232 20.19 15.83 3.52
N PRO A 233 19.81 14.59 3.13
CA PRO A 233 20.38 13.91 1.98
C PRO A 233 20.40 14.72 0.68
N GLY A 234 21.59 14.87 0.11
CA GLY A 234 21.81 15.45 -1.22
C GLY A 234 21.98 16.97 -1.27
N ARG A 235 22.01 17.64 -0.11
CA ARG A 235 22.49 19.01 0.01
C ARG A 235 23.97 19.13 -0.40
N ARG A 236 24.41 20.29 -0.87
CA ARG A 236 25.86 20.60 -0.95
C ARG A 236 26.42 20.81 0.45
N PRO A 237 27.62 20.29 0.76
CA PRO A 237 28.15 20.34 2.12
C PRO A 237 28.37 21.78 2.59
N GLU A 238 27.96 22.08 3.81
CA GLU A 238 28.18 23.35 4.49
C GLU A 238 29.59 23.37 5.10
N ASP A 239 30.40 24.34 4.68
CA ASP A 239 31.82 24.45 5.07
C ASP A 239 32.60 23.13 4.96
N TRP A 240 32.29 22.35 3.91
CA TRP A 240 32.84 21.02 3.65
C TRP A 240 32.65 20.02 4.80
N ASP A 241 31.54 20.14 5.54
CA ASP A 241 31.13 19.26 6.63
C ASP A 241 32.22 19.08 7.70
N ALA A 242 33.02 20.15 7.92
CA ALA A 242 34.15 20.12 8.85
C ALA A 242 33.73 19.86 10.31
N LEU A 243 32.52 20.27 10.70
CA LEU A 243 31.98 20.13 12.07
C LEU A 243 30.76 19.22 12.15
N GLN A 244 29.92 19.19 11.12
CA GLN A 244 28.66 18.43 11.07
C GLN A 244 28.46 17.90 9.66
N ASP A 245 27.95 16.67 9.54
CA ASP A 245 27.49 16.11 8.26
C ASP A 245 26.18 16.79 7.85
N SER A 246 26.25 17.82 7.00
CA SER A 246 25.08 18.59 6.56
C SER A 246 24.31 17.91 5.43
N ASN A 247 24.86 16.85 4.83
CA ASN A 247 24.28 16.20 3.66
C ASN A 247 23.98 14.70 3.87
N CYS A 248 24.15 14.21 5.09
CA CYS A 248 23.83 12.87 5.57
C CYS A 248 24.51 11.72 4.83
N ASN A 249 25.65 11.97 4.17
CA ASN A 249 26.38 10.94 3.44
C ASN A 249 27.36 10.16 4.34
N GLY A 250 27.54 10.58 5.59
CA GLY A 250 28.42 9.98 6.58
C GLY A 250 29.89 10.42 6.48
N ILE A 251 30.22 11.41 5.67
CA ILE A 251 31.56 11.96 5.50
C ILE A 251 31.58 13.36 6.13
N MET A 252 32.35 13.50 7.21
CA MET A 252 32.48 14.78 7.93
C MET A 252 33.81 14.81 8.68
N GLY A 253 34.16 15.98 9.21
CA GLY A 253 35.37 16.18 10.01
C GLY A 253 36.58 16.60 9.18
N ILE A 254 37.69 16.77 9.89
CA ILE A 254 38.95 17.26 9.34
C ILE A 254 40.00 16.15 9.45
N ASP A 255 40.75 15.93 8.37
CA ASP A 255 41.89 15.02 8.38
C ASP A 255 43.02 15.59 9.26
N PRO A 256 43.42 14.90 10.35
CA PRO A 256 44.43 15.41 11.27
C PRO A 256 45.83 15.49 10.65
N GLU A 257 46.09 14.82 9.51
CA GLU A 257 47.41 14.81 8.87
C GLU A 257 47.70 16.12 8.11
N ASP A 258 46.69 16.67 7.42
CA ASP A 258 46.85 17.83 6.53
C ASP A 258 45.90 19.00 6.85
N GLY A 259 44.94 18.80 7.76
CA GLY A 259 43.97 19.83 8.15
C GLY A 259 42.87 20.08 7.11
N ILE A 260 42.71 19.22 6.10
CA ILE A 260 41.70 19.36 5.04
C ILE A 260 40.42 18.61 5.44
N PRO A 261 39.23 19.21 5.27
CA PRO A 261 37.97 18.50 5.49
C PRO A 261 37.83 17.25 4.60
N TYR A 262 37.35 16.14 5.17
CA TYR A 262 37.22 14.87 4.44
C TYR A 262 36.27 14.97 3.24
N GLU A 263 35.15 15.66 3.38
CA GLU A 263 34.18 15.86 2.28
C GLU A 263 34.84 16.64 1.13
N LYS A 264 35.70 17.62 1.43
CA LYS A 264 36.48 18.31 0.40
C LYS A 264 37.43 17.35 -0.29
N LYS A 265 38.26 16.65 0.48
CA LYS A 265 39.30 15.74 -0.02
C LYS A 265 38.74 14.60 -0.86
N PHE A 266 37.58 14.07 -0.48
CA PHE A 266 36.99 12.88 -1.11
C PHE A 266 35.89 13.17 -2.13
N CYS A 267 35.17 14.30 -2.00
CA CYS A 267 33.98 14.56 -2.80
C CYS A 267 34.08 15.79 -3.72
N GLU A 268 34.99 16.74 -3.49
CA GLU A 268 35.21 17.87 -4.39
C GLU A 268 35.58 17.36 -5.80
N GLY A 269 34.84 17.81 -6.82
CA GLY A 269 35.07 17.42 -8.22
C GLY A 269 34.54 16.03 -8.64
N THR A 270 33.91 15.26 -7.74
CA THR A 270 33.48 13.87 -8.03
C THR A 270 32.11 13.71 -8.72
N ASP A 271 31.52 14.80 -9.22
CA ASP A 271 30.21 14.80 -9.90
C ASP A 271 29.09 14.07 -9.11
N SER A 272 29.11 14.24 -7.79
CA SER A 272 28.12 13.69 -6.85
C SER A 272 26.72 14.24 -7.16
N ARG A 273 25.73 13.35 -7.18
CA ARG A 273 24.36 13.61 -7.61
C ARG A 273 23.38 12.62 -6.98
N GLY A 274 22.14 13.07 -6.79
CA GLY A 274 21.06 12.26 -6.27
C GLY A 274 20.34 11.42 -7.32
N LEU A 275 19.53 10.48 -6.86
CA LEU A 275 18.58 9.73 -7.68
C LEU A 275 17.15 10.09 -7.27
N ILE A 276 16.32 10.51 -8.23
CA ILE A 276 14.89 10.77 -7.99
C ILE A 276 14.08 9.91 -8.96
N LEU A 277 13.16 9.10 -8.44
CA LEU A 277 12.16 8.40 -9.23
C LEU A 277 10.83 9.13 -9.14
N LEU A 278 10.27 9.53 -10.28
CA LEU A 278 8.86 9.90 -10.42
C LEU A 278 8.14 8.68 -10.99
N GLY A 279 7.39 7.95 -10.17
CA GLY A 279 6.90 6.63 -10.57
C GLY A 279 5.46 6.30 -10.18
N ASP A 280 5.01 5.16 -10.68
CA ASP A 280 3.75 4.53 -10.33
C ASP A 280 3.94 3.38 -9.30
N SER A 281 2.97 2.48 -9.18
CA SER A 281 3.06 1.30 -8.31
C SER A 281 4.23 0.38 -8.64
N ALA A 282 4.64 0.27 -9.92
CA ALA A 282 5.78 -0.55 -10.28
C ALA A 282 7.10 0.10 -9.81
N GLY A 283 7.20 1.43 -9.94
CA GLY A 283 8.35 2.21 -9.44
C GLY A 283 8.49 2.17 -7.91
N ALA A 284 7.37 2.17 -7.20
CA ALA A 284 7.31 1.98 -5.75
C ALA A 284 7.49 0.52 -5.30
N HIS A 285 7.55 -0.42 -6.25
CA HIS A 285 7.56 -1.87 -5.99
C HIS A 285 6.36 -2.32 -5.15
N PHE A 286 5.15 -2.09 -5.66
CA PHE A 286 3.91 -2.63 -5.09
C PHE A 286 3.97 -4.16 -5.03
N HIS A 287 3.75 -4.73 -3.85
CA HIS A 287 3.80 -6.17 -3.67
C HIS A 287 2.91 -6.62 -2.49
N ILE A 288 2.08 -7.63 -2.75
CA ILE A 288 1.35 -8.39 -1.74
C ILE A 288 2.03 -9.76 -1.64
N PRO A 289 2.65 -10.10 -0.50
CA PRO A 289 3.28 -11.39 -0.29
C PRO A 289 2.30 -12.55 -0.52
N PRO A 290 2.58 -13.50 -1.43
CA PRO A 290 1.71 -14.65 -1.67
C PRO A 290 1.54 -15.52 -0.42
N GLU A 291 2.50 -15.48 0.50
CA GLU A 291 2.46 -16.17 1.78
C GLU A 291 1.23 -15.76 2.60
N TRP A 292 0.74 -14.51 2.49
CA TRP A 292 -0.44 -14.03 3.21
C TRP A 292 -1.75 -14.71 2.78
N ILE A 293 -1.77 -15.38 1.62
CA ILE A 293 -2.95 -16.03 1.06
C ILE A 293 -2.71 -17.49 0.67
N THR A 294 -1.54 -18.05 1.04
CA THR A 294 -1.17 -19.45 0.78
C THR A 294 -1.28 -20.25 2.08
N VAL A 295 -2.39 -20.96 2.27
CA VAL A 295 -2.78 -21.55 3.57
C VAL A 295 -1.75 -22.48 4.20
N GLU A 296 -1.01 -23.24 3.39
CA GLU A 296 0.02 -24.18 3.85
C GLU A 296 1.18 -23.49 4.57
N GLN A 297 1.35 -22.18 4.33
CA GLN A 297 2.46 -21.37 4.83
C GLN A 297 2.01 -20.37 5.89
N LEU A 298 0.71 -20.33 6.24
CA LEU A 298 0.20 -19.35 7.18
C LEU A 298 0.71 -19.61 8.61
N SER A 299 1.25 -18.56 9.19
CA SER A 299 1.79 -18.55 10.55
C SER A 299 1.85 -17.11 11.07
N LEU A 300 2.15 -16.93 12.35
CA LEU A 300 2.44 -15.61 12.92
C LEU A 300 3.57 -14.89 12.17
N LYS A 301 4.62 -15.62 11.76
CA LYS A 301 5.76 -15.07 11.02
C LYS A 301 5.34 -14.56 9.64
N THR A 302 4.35 -15.17 9.04
CA THR A 302 3.87 -14.83 7.69
C THR A 302 3.32 -13.41 7.62
N PHE A 303 2.70 -12.93 8.70
CA PHE A 303 2.12 -11.58 8.76
C PHE A 303 3.00 -10.56 9.50
N SER A 304 4.24 -10.90 9.89
CA SER A 304 5.09 -9.97 10.66
C SER A 304 5.44 -8.69 9.91
N ASN A 305 5.40 -8.73 8.57
CA ASN A 305 5.67 -7.61 7.69
C ASN A 305 4.41 -6.81 7.32
N LEU A 306 3.22 -7.27 7.73
CA LEU A 306 1.94 -6.66 7.38
C LEU A 306 1.80 -5.21 7.89
N PRO A 307 2.20 -4.85 9.13
CA PRO A 307 2.06 -3.48 9.61
C PRO A 307 2.88 -2.51 8.76
N LEU A 308 4.14 -2.86 8.47
CA LEU A 308 5.04 -2.08 7.62
C LEU A 308 4.48 -1.92 6.20
N ALA A 309 3.98 -3.02 5.63
CA ALA A 309 3.40 -2.99 4.29
C ALA A 309 2.18 -2.07 4.23
N ILE A 310 1.29 -2.08 5.24
CA ILE A 310 0.14 -1.17 5.31
C ILE A 310 0.61 0.28 5.38
N THR A 311 1.56 0.60 6.25
CA THR A 311 2.07 1.97 6.44
C THR A 311 2.94 2.47 5.28
N ASN A 312 3.36 1.58 4.38
CA ASN A 312 4.03 1.89 3.11
C ASN A 312 3.10 1.77 1.90
N GLU A 313 1.79 1.78 2.07
CA GLU A 313 0.87 1.70 0.93
C GLU A 313 1.12 0.43 0.07
N LEU A 314 1.43 -0.71 0.71
CA LEU A 314 1.78 -2.01 0.11
C LEU A 314 2.94 -1.94 -0.89
N ASN A 315 3.70 -0.85 -0.82
CA ASN A 315 4.91 -0.64 -1.59
C ASN A 315 6.13 -1.01 -0.77
N TRP A 316 7.19 -1.35 -1.49
CA TRP A 316 8.46 -1.75 -0.91
C TRP A 316 9.61 -0.98 -1.59
N PRO A 317 9.60 0.36 -1.53
CA PRO A 317 10.58 1.21 -2.21
C PRO A 317 12.02 0.90 -1.80
N GLN A 318 12.23 0.42 -0.58
CA GLN A 318 13.52 -0.05 -0.04
C GLN A 318 14.07 -1.30 -0.74
N PHE A 319 13.24 -2.02 -1.51
CA PHE A 319 13.63 -3.15 -2.37
C PHE A 319 13.46 -2.85 -3.87
N SER A 320 13.09 -1.62 -4.23
CA SER A 320 12.78 -1.26 -5.63
C SER A 320 14.03 -1.20 -6.52
N ALA A 321 13.83 -1.40 -7.83
CA ALA A 321 14.92 -1.37 -8.82
C ALA A 321 15.63 -0.01 -8.92
N HIS A 322 14.97 1.09 -8.58
CA HIS A 322 15.57 2.42 -8.64
C HIS A 322 16.20 2.80 -7.31
N THR A 323 15.42 2.81 -6.23
CA THR A 323 15.84 3.39 -4.94
C THR A 323 16.11 2.36 -3.85
N GLY A 324 16.02 1.07 -4.16
CA GLY A 324 16.20 0.01 -3.16
C GLY A 324 17.58 0.05 -2.51
N PHE A 325 17.66 -0.19 -1.21
CA PHE A 325 18.89 -0.10 -0.42
C PHE A 325 19.05 -1.21 0.62
N GLN A 326 18.04 -2.06 0.78
CA GLN A 326 18.06 -3.25 1.63
C GLN A 326 17.92 -4.49 0.76
N ASP A 327 18.52 -5.62 1.16
CA ASP A 327 18.29 -6.89 0.48
C ASP A 327 16.86 -7.38 0.70
N SER A 328 16.28 -7.98 -0.33
CA SER A 328 14.90 -8.44 -0.29
C SER A 328 14.73 -9.67 0.61
N THR A 329 13.68 -9.67 1.43
CA THR A 329 13.35 -10.77 2.33
C THR A 329 12.78 -12.01 1.61
N ILE A 330 12.38 -11.88 0.34
CA ILE A 330 11.83 -12.95 -0.50
C ILE A 330 12.87 -13.62 -1.43
N GLY A 331 14.16 -13.32 -1.22
CA GLY A 331 15.28 -13.97 -1.91
C GLY A 331 15.83 -13.15 -3.08
N GLY A 332 16.96 -12.49 -2.83
CA GLY A 332 17.71 -11.74 -3.85
C GLY A 332 18.46 -10.57 -3.23
N TRP A 333 19.70 -10.36 -3.66
CA TRP A 333 20.45 -9.14 -3.32
C TRP A 333 19.83 -7.97 -4.08
N THR A 334 19.60 -6.85 -3.40
CA THR A 334 19.07 -5.66 -4.06
C THR A 334 20.18 -4.99 -4.84
N ASP A 335 19.99 -4.87 -6.16
CA ASP A 335 20.94 -4.25 -7.08
C ASP A 335 20.27 -3.09 -7.81
N SER A 336 20.01 -2.03 -7.06
CA SER A 336 19.28 -0.86 -7.54
C SER A 336 20.17 0.15 -8.26
N ILE A 337 19.55 1.05 -9.02
CA ILE A 337 20.24 2.20 -9.61
C ILE A 337 20.90 3.07 -8.52
N TYR A 338 20.23 3.27 -7.38
CA TYR A 338 20.80 4.00 -6.24
C TYR A 338 22.06 3.31 -5.71
N LEU A 339 22.04 2.00 -5.47
CA LEU A 339 23.20 1.27 -4.97
C LEU A 339 24.35 1.30 -5.98
N ARG A 340 24.06 1.24 -7.29
CA ARG A 340 25.05 1.40 -8.36
C ARG A 340 25.62 2.82 -8.42
N LEU A 341 24.79 3.85 -8.21
CA LEU A 341 25.20 5.25 -8.14
C LEU A 341 26.10 5.51 -6.92
N ARG A 342 25.74 4.93 -5.77
CA ARG A 342 26.56 4.93 -4.54
C ARG A 342 27.84 4.10 -4.70
N ALA A 343 27.82 3.01 -5.48
CA ALA A 343 29.00 2.21 -5.82
C ALA A 343 30.01 3.00 -6.66
N ARG A 344 29.50 3.77 -7.62
CA ARG A 344 30.31 4.61 -8.49
C ARG A 344 30.93 5.80 -7.74
N ASN A 345 30.17 6.43 -6.86
CA ASN A 345 30.66 7.52 -6.00
C ASN A 345 30.00 7.43 -4.62
N ARG A 346 30.82 7.22 -3.57
CA ARG A 346 30.36 7.02 -2.19
C ARG A 346 29.75 8.27 -1.56
N CYS A 347 30.09 9.45 -2.07
CA CYS A 347 29.52 10.74 -1.66
C CYS A 347 28.01 10.86 -1.93
N ASN A 348 27.44 9.93 -2.73
CA ASN A 348 26.01 9.82 -3.02
C ASN A 348 25.25 8.98 -1.97
N HIS A 349 25.87 8.62 -0.84
CA HIS A 349 25.17 7.86 0.19
C HIS A 349 23.91 8.60 0.66
N ARG A 350 22.80 7.86 0.79
CA ARG A 350 21.44 8.33 1.13
C ARG A 350 20.76 9.27 0.13
N ASP A 351 21.43 9.77 -0.91
CA ASP A 351 20.80 10.69 -1.88
C ASP A 351 19.89 9.95 -2.89
N TYR A 352 18.79 9.38 -2.39
CA TYR A 352 17.71 8.78 -3.17
C TYR A 352 16.36 9.32 -2.73
N GLN A 353 15.42 9.44 -3.67
CA GLN A 353 14.02 9.78 -3.42
C GLN A 353 13.10 9.00 -4.35
N ASN A 354 12.17 8.24 -3.79
CA ASN A 354 11.13 7.52 -4.51
C ASN A 354 9.81 8.30 -4.42
N ILE A 355 9.59 9.19 -5.38
CA ILE A 355 8.39 10.02 -5.51
C ILE A 355 7.37 9.28 -6.36
N SER A 356 6.90 8.13 -5.84
CA SER A 356 5.96 7.27 -6.56
C SER A 356 4.63 7.09 -5.83
N LYS A 357 3.54 6.88 -6.59
CA LYS A 357 2.20 6.64 -6.04
C LYS A 357 1.52 5.49 -6.78
N ASN A 358 0.82 4.62 -6.05
CA ASN A 358 -0.11 3.66 -6.65
C ASN A 358 -1.17 4.41 -7.48
N GLY A 359 -1.32 4.07 -8.76
CA GLY A 359 -2.18 4.80 -9.69
C GLY A 359 -1.55 6.09 -10.25
N GLY A 360 -0.25 6.33 -10.04
CA GLY A 360 0.49 7.44 -10.66
C GLY A 360 0.45 7.34 -12.19
N SER A 361 0.12 8.44 -12.85
CA SER A 361 0.07 8.56 -14.32
C SER A 361 0.53 9.96 -14.73
N SER A 362 0.69 10.18 -16.04
CA SER A 362 0.99 11.54 -16.53
C SER A 362 -0.04 12.56 -16.06
N GLY A 363 -1.32 12.21 -16.08
CA GLY A 363 -2.43 13.11 -15.76
C GLY A 363 -2.56 13.50 -14.29
N ASN A 364 -1.85 12.82 -13.38
CA ASN A 364 -1.92 13.13 -11.94
C ASN A 364 -0.56 13.37 -11.26
N LEU A 365 0.56 13.27 -12.00
CA LEU A 365 1.90 13.49 -11.46
C LEU A 365 2.06 14.85 -10.77
N LEU A 366 1.51 15.92 -11.36
CA LEU A 366 1.60 17.27 -10.79
C LEU A 366 1.01 17.40 -9.37
N ASN A 367 0.12 16.48 -8.98
CA ASN A 367 -0.47 16.46 -7.65
C ASN A 367 0.52 16.03 -6.58
N PHE A 368 1.51 15.18 -6.93
CA PHE A 368 2.44 14.61 -5.95
C PHE A 368 3.92 14.91 -6.22
N ILE A 369 4.29 15.40 -7.40
CA ILE A 369 5.66 15.84 -7.70
C ILE A 369 6.14 16.94 -6.74
N LYS A 370 5.20 17.72 -6.19
CA LYS A 370 5.47 18.76 -5.18
C LYS A 370 6.09 18.25 -3.89
N SER A 371 5.97 16.95 -3.62
CA SER A 371 6.63 16.32 -2.48
C SER A 371 8.14 16.11 -2.69
N MET A 372 8.65 16.24 -3.92
CA MET A 372 10.07 16.12 -4.23
C MET A 372 10.89 17.17 -3.45
N ALA A 373 11.94 16.73 -2.77
CA ALA A 373 12.83 17.61 -2.02
C ALA A 373 14.09 17.90 -2.83
N ARG A 374 14.09 18.99 -3.59
CA ARG A 374 15.32 19.52 -4.21
C ARG A 374 15.28 21.03 -4.35
N LYS A 375 16.32 21.70 -3.87
CA LYS A 375 16.51 23.15 -3.88
C LYS A 375 17.63 23.50 -4.86
N GLN A 376 17.29 24.24 -5.92
CA GLN A 376 18.23 24.65 -6.98
C GLN A 376 19.49 25.35 -6.44
N SER A 377 19.33 26.16 -5.39
CA SER A 377 20.39 26.99 -4.80
C SER A 377 21.26 26.30 -3.75
N PHE A 378 20.88 25.13 -3.23
CA PHE A 378 21.59 24.48 -2.11
C PHE A 378 21.98 23.03 -2.38
N ASP A 379 21.30 22.35 -3.31
CA ASP A 379 21.45 20.90 -3.43
C ASP A 379 22.33 20.49 -4.60
N LYS A 380 22.89 19.28 -4.54
CA LYS A 380 23.63 18.66 -5.64
C LYS A 380 22.66 18.37 -6.81
N PRO A 381 23.11 18.28 -8.07
CA PRO A 381 22.26 17.86 -9.19
C PRO A 381 21.63 16.47 -8.96
N ALA A 382 20.62 16.12 -9.75
CA ALA A 382 19.95 14.82 -9.64
C ALA A 382 19.77 14.13 -11.00
N LEU A 383 19.78 12.80 -10.97
CA LEU A 383 19.31 11.93 -12.04
C LEU A 383 17.84 11.59 -11.77
N VAL A 384 16.95 12.09 -12.61
CA VAL A 384 15.49 11.95 -12.46
C VAL A 384 14.95 10.95 -13.49
N PHE A 385 14.29 9.90 -13.01
CA PHE A 385 13.58 8.94 -13.86
C PHE A 385 12.09 9.27 -13.84
N TYR A 386 11.51 9.56 -15.02
CA TYR A 386 10.07 9.64 -15.22
C TYR A 386 9.57 8.27 -15.68
N GLN A 387 8.88 7.54 -14.81
CA GLN A 387 8.44 6.16 -15.01
C GLN A 387 6.94 5.99 -14.75
N MET A 388 6.10 6.59 -15.62
CA MET A 388 4.65 6.33 -15.67
C MET A 388 4.40 5.24 -16.72
N ILE A 389 4.46 3.97 -16.34
CA ILE A 389 4.62 2.87 -17.31
C ILE A 389 3.35 2.08 -17.61
N GLY A 390 2.23 2.42 -16.99
CA GLY A 390 0.96 1.70 -17.18
C GLY A 390 -0.30 2.53 -17.07
N ASN A 391 -0.49 3.33 -16.02
CA ASN A 391 -1.80 3.91 -15.66
C ASN A 391 -2.40 4.90 -16.68
N ASP A 392 -1.61 5.40 -17.62
CA ASP A 392 -2.12 6.16 -18.77
C ASP A 392 -3.00 5.29 -19.71
N VAL A 393 -2.78 3.98 -19.75
CA VAL A 393 -3.58 3.02 -20.54
C VAL A 393 -4.28 1.94 -19.70
N CYS A 394 -3.85 1.71 -18.45
CA CYS A 394 -4.50 0.77 -17.54
C CYS A 394 -5.65 1.46 -16.78
N ARG A 395 -6.90 1.16 -17.16
CA ARG A 395 -8.12 1.71 -16.54
C ARG A 395 -9.06 0.63 -16.03
N TRP A 396 -9.84 0.96 -15.00
CA TRP A 396 -10.84 0.07 -14.40
C TRP A 396 -12.23 0.23 -15.02
N ASN A 397 -12.44 1.29 -15.81
CA ASN A 397 -13.71 1.57 -16.47
C ASN A 397 -14.10 0.42 -17.43
N PRO A 398 -15.38 0.02 -17.50
CA PRO A 398 -15.82 -1.04 -18.42
C PRO A 398 -15.43 -0.78 -19.88
N ASP A 399 -15.55 0.47 -20.33
CA ASP A 399 -14.99 0.93 -21.60
C ASP A 399 -13.58 1.49 -21.38
N THR A 400 -12.58 0.61 -21.34
CA THR A 400 -11.21 1.00 -21.02
C THR A 400 -10.56 1.92 -22.06
N ILE A 401 -10.96 1.81 -23.33
CA ILE A 401 -10.29 2.49 -24.46
C ILE A 401 -10.59 3.99 -24.44
N THR A 402 -11.84 4.38 -24.23
CA THR A 402 -12.24 5.80 -24.23
C THR A 402 -11.68 6.59 -23.05
N HIS A 403 -11.20 5.88 -22.02
CA HIS A 403 -10.59 6.46 -20.84
C HIS A 403 -9.05 6.46 -20.88
N MET A 404 -8.39 5.94 -21.92
CA MET A 404 -6.93 6.02 -22.02
C MET A 404 -6.46 7.47 -22.27
N THR A 405 -5.32 7.85 -21.70
CA THR A 405 -4.67 9.13 -21.97
C THR A 405 -4.29 9.20 -23.45
N THR A 406 -4.75 10.24 -24.15
CA THR A 406 -4.39 10.46 -25.55
C THR A 406 -2.94 10.94 -25.69
N PRO A 407 -2.29 10.78 -26.86
CA PRO A 407 -0.94 11.29 -27.08
C PRO A 407 -0.81 12.81 -26.86
N GLY A 408 -1.85 13.59 -27.20
CA GLY A 408 -1.87 15.03 -26.98
C GLY A 408 -1.93 15.41 -25.50
N GLU A 409 -2.74 14.70 -24.72
CA GLU A 409 -2.78 14.87 -23.26
C GLU A 409 -1.46 14.43 -22.61
N MET A 410 -0.90 13.29 -23.02
CA MET A 410 0.40 12.81 -22.53
C MET A 410 1.49 13.86 -22.75
N HIS A 411 1.57 14.43 -23.96
CA HIS A 411 2.51 15.49 -24.27
C HIS A 411 2.32 16.71 -23.35
N SER A 412 1.09 17.20 -23.22
CA SER A 412 0.77 18.35 -22.36
C SER A 412 1.15 18.09 -20.89
N ASN A 413 0.82 16.91 -20.36
CA ASN A 413 1.09 16.52 -18.99
C ASN A 413 2.60 16.41 -18.72
N VAL A 414 3.34 15.77 -19.63
CA VAL A 414 4.80 15.61 -19.50
C VAL A 414 5.50 16.95 -19.60
N MET A 415 5.10 17.83 -20.52
CA MET A 415 5.69 19.17 -20.64
C MET A 415 5.51 20.00 -19.37
N GLN A 416 4.32 20.00 -18.76
CA GLN A 416 4.10 20.68 -17.49
C GLN A 416 4.98 20.11 -16.36
N ALA A 417 5.18 18.79 -16.32
CA ALA A 417 6.08 18.17 -15.34
C ALA A 417 7.55 18.57 -15.58
N LEU A 418 8.00 18.64 -16.84
CA LEU A 418 9.35 19.08 -17.19
C LEU A 418 9.59 20.57 -16.86
N GLU A 419 8.60 21.43 -17.11
CA GLU A 419 8.65 22.85 -16.71
C GLU A 419 8.75 22.99 -15.18
N TYR A 420 7.97 22.21 -14.44
CA TYR A 420 8.07 22.15 -12.98
C TYR A 420 9.48 21.72 -12.55
N LEU A 421 10.02 20.63 -13.09
CA LEU A 421 11.35 20.15 -12.77
C LEU A 421 12.44 21.18 -13.08
N ASN A 422 12.33 21.90 -14.19
CA ASN A 422 13.31 22.93 -14.59
C ASN A 422 13.43 24.08 -13.57
N THR A 423 12.37 24.36 -12.81
CA THR A 423 12.38 25.40 -11.76
C THR A 423 12.92 24.91 -10.41
N HIS A 424 13.04 23.60 -10.20
CA HIS A 424 13.43 23.00 -8.91
C HIS A 424 14.81 22.35 -8.95
N LEU A 425 15.18 21.75 -10.08
CA LEU A 425 16.43 21.00 -10.21
C LEU A 425 17.65 21.94 -10.32
N PRO A 426 18.74 21.65 -9.61
CA PRO A 426 20.04 22.29 -9.85
C PRO A 426 20.53 22.06 -11.27
N ASN A 427 21.24 23.05 -11.83
CA ASN A 427 21.88 22.92 -13.13
C ASN A 427 22.85 21.72 -13.14
N GLY A 428 22.91 20.99 -14.26
CA GLY A 428 23.64 19.71 -14.38
C GLY A 428 22.82 18.47 -14.02
N SER A 429 21.53 18.62 -13.70
CA SER A 429 20.61 17.49 -13.53
C SER A 429 20.24 16.85 -14.88
N HIS A 430 19.79 15.59 -14.85
CA HIS A 430 19.37 14.86 -16.05
C HIS A 430 18.00 14.23 -15.83
N VAL A 431 17.10 14.33 -16.80
CA VAL A 431 15.78 13.70 -16.77
C VAL A 431 15.70 12.62 -17.85
N ILE A 432 15.29 11.41 -17.49
CA ILE A 432 15.13 10.26 -18.37
C ILE A 432 13.65 9.88 -18.42
N LEU A 433 13.06 9.93 -19.61
CA LEU A 433 11.68 9.50 -19.85
C LEU A 433 11.66 8.00 -20.22
N ILE A 434 10.95 7.20 -19.44
CA ILE A 434 10.79 5.76 -19.68
C ILE A 434 9.50 5.50 -20.47
N GLY A 435 9.60 4.71 -21.54
CA GLY A 435 8.44 4.30 -22.34
C GLY A 435 7.51 3.34 -21.59
N LEU A 436 6.25 3.28 -22.02
CA LEU A 436 5.24 2.38 -21.45
C LEU A 436 5.62 0.90 -21.65
N ALA A 437 5.15 0.05 -20.73
CA ALA A 437 5.31 -1.39 -20.86
C ALA A 437 4.41 -1.97 -21.96
N ASP A 438 4.92 -2.95 -22.71
CA ASP A 438 4.07 -3.83 -23.51
C ASP A 438 3.41 -4.85 -22.57
N GLY A 439 2.15 -4.65 -22.19
CA GLY A 439 1.46 -5.49 -21.21
C GLY A 439 1.01 -6.87 -21.71
N ARG A 440 1.16 -7.20 -23.01
CA ARG A 440 0.62 -8.44 -23.59
C ARG A 440 1.20 -9.70 -22.97
N PHE A 441 2.45 -9.65 -22.51
CA PHE A 441 3.10 -10.80 -21.87
C PHE A 441 2.37 -11.27 -20.61
N LEU A 442 1.66 -10.39 -19.89
CA LEU A 442 0.95 -10.75 -18.66
C LEU A 442 -0.11 -11.82 -18.94
N TRP A 443 -1.02 -11.57 -19.87
CA TRP A 443 -2.03 -12.55 -20.27
C TRP A 443 -1.37 -13.82 -20.82
N ASN A 444 -0.42 -13.66 -21.76
CA ASN A 444 0.22 -14.79 -22.43
C ASN A 444 0.87 -15.79 -21.47
N HIS A 445 1.39 -15.33 -20.33
CA HIS A 445 2.08 -16.19 -19.36
C HIS A 445 1.25 -16.58 -18.14
N LEU A 446 0.22 -15.81 -17.78
CA LEU A 446 -0.51 -16.00 -16.51
C LEU A 446 -1.91 -16.60 -16.67
N HIS A 447 -2.57 -16.50 -17.83
CA HIS A 447 -3.99 -16.87 -17.96
C HIS A 447 -4.31 -18.34 -17.60
N ASN A 448 -3.37 -19.27 -17.80
CA ASN A 448 -3.52 -20.68 -17.45
C ASN A 448 -2.82 -21.06 -16.12
N ARG A 449 -2.19 -20.11 -15.43
CA ARG A 449 -1.51 -20.38 -14.15
C ARG A 449 -2.48 -20.13 -13.00
N TYR A 450 -2.43 -20.99 -11.99
CA TYR A 450 -3.22 -20.79 -10.79
C TYR A 450 -2.73 -19.58 -9.99
N TYR A 451 -3.66 -18.69 -9.68
CA TYR A 451 -3.50 -17.67 -8.66
C TYR A 451 -3.22 -18.34 -7.29
N PRO A 452 -2.46 -17.73 -6.35
CA PRO A 452 -2.10 -18.38 -5.09
C PRO A 452 -3.29 -18.98 -4.32
N LEU A 453 -4.42 -18.27 -4.25
CA LEU A 453 -5.64 -18.75 -3.58
C LEU A 453 -6.25 -20.00 -4.26
N GLY A 454 -6.00 -20.21 -5.55
CA GLY A 454 -6.51 -21.37 -6.31
C GLY A 454 -5.60 -22.60 -6.28
N LYS A 455 -4.35 -22.49 -5.80
CA LYS A 455 -3.39 -23.60 -5.82
C LYS A 455 -3.81 -24.76 -4.92
N TYR A 456 -4.32 -24.46 -3.73
CA TYR A 456 -4.73 -25.49 -2.78
C TYR A 456 -5.94 -26.29 -3.26
N VAL A 457 -6.93 -25.61 -3.88
CA VAL A 457 -8.16 -26.25 -4.37
C VAL A 457 -7.84 -27.34 -5.41
N GLU A 458 -6.89 -27.06 -6.31
CA GLU A 458 -6.43 -28.01 -7.33
C GLU A 458 -5.67 -29.21 -6.74
N LEU A 459 -4.83 -28.97 -5.73
CA LEU A 459 -4.11 -30.06 -5.06
C LEU A 459 -5.09 -30.98 -4.35
N PHE A 460 -6.06 -30.41 -3.63
CA PHE A 460 -7.05 -31.17 -2.89
C PHE A 460 -8.00 -31.97 -3.80
N SER A 461 -8.44 -31.40 -4.93
CA SER A 461 -9.31 -32.11 -5.88
C SER A 461 -8.61 -33.31 -6.52
N LYS A 462 -7.29 -33.20 -6.80
CA LYS A 462 -6.49 -34.33 -7.32
C LYS A 462 -6.32 -35.46 -6.32
N THR A 463 -6.19 -35.16 -5.03
CA THR A 463 -6.08 -36.19 -3.99
C THR A 463 -7.39 -36.95 -3.82
N GLN A 464 -8.54 -36.26 -3.91
CA GLN A 464 -9.85 -36.92 -3.84
C GLN A 464 -10.13 -37.83 -5.04
N GLU A 465 -9.77 -37.42 -6.26
CA GLU A 465 -9.90 -38.28 -7.45
C GLU A 465 -9.00 -39.53 -7.40
N GLN A 466 -7.88 -39.49 -6.67
CA GLN A 466 -6.98 -40.64 -6.47
C GLN A 466 -7.42 -41.58 -5.35
N ASP A 467 -8.14 -41.08 -4.34
CA ASP A 467 -8.70 -41.91 -3.26
C ASP A 467 -10.04 -42.58 -3.67
N GLU A 468 -10.67 -42.10 -4.75
CA GLU A 468 -11.90 -42.68 -5.33
C GLU A 468 -11.63 -43.66 -6.51
N SER A 469 -10.37 -43.82 -6.94
CA SER A 469 -9.94 -44.75 -8.01
C SER A 469 -9.21 -45.96 -7.46
#